data_AF-A0A382IPD9-F1
#
_entry.id   AF-A0A382IPD9-F1
#
_cell.length_a   1.000
_cell.length_b   1.000
_cell.length_c   1.000
_cell.angle_alpha   90.00
_cell.angle_beta   90.00
_cell.angle_gamma   90.00
#
_symmetry.space_group_name_H-M   'P 1'
#
loop_
_entity.id
_entity.type
_entity.pdbx_description
1 polymer ?
#
loop_
_entity_poly.entity_id
_entity_poly.type
_entity_poly.pdbx_seq_one_letter_code
_entity_poly.pdbx_strand_id
1 'polypeptide(L)'
;MVKAVNIDESPNTLGTPPKQPSSETVSIINPDDEVEFVVDTGSDNLVLNAVSEKAIGGTELMKKWLFREMDKREPGLTDKFQWISTRVRGLEPDKQRILWIHDLANDGEVQHLKDKENWKKFERIVFVSHWQQNQFRTYLGFPFEKGVVIQNAIHPIPEHTKPKVDGKINVCYFSTPHRGLELLLNAWEFMRKELKEGLNAELNIYSSFKLYDRGHLDEQFRHIYKRAQDMDAVNYHGTVSNDEIREMLKTQHIMAYPSIYEETSCITLIEACSAGCLCVVPNLGALPETGA
;
A
#
# COMPACT_ATOMS: atom_id res chain seq x y z
N MET A 1 16.40 -16.28 -34.41
CA MET A 1 15.80 -17.41 -33.65
C MET A 1 16.24 -17.29 -32.22
N VAL A 2 15.37 -16.77 -31.35
CA VAL A 2 15.63 -16.64 -29.92
C VAL A 2 15.17 -17.94 -29.28
N LYS A 3 16.09 -18.68 -28.64
CA LYS A 3 15.74 -19.88 -27.88
C LYS A 3 14.91 -19.46 -26.68
N ALA A 4 13.68 -19.97 -26.59
CA ALA A 4 12.90 -19.93 -25.37
C ALA A 4 13.67 -20.66 -24.28
N VAL A 5 13.88 -20.00 -23.15
CA VAL A 5 14.36 -20.65 -21.93
C VAL A 5 13.12 -21.27 -21.29
N ASN A 6 12.97 -22.60 -21.42
CA ASN A 6 12.01 -23.35 -20.61
C ASN A 6 12.45 -23.23 -19.14
N ILE A 7 11.64 -22.58 -18.32
CA ILE A 7 11.70 -22.72 -16.87
C ILE A 7 10.90 -23.98 -16.55
N ASP A 8 11.59 -25.13 -16.48
CA ASP A 8 10.99 -26.46 -16.28
C ASP A 8 10.68 -26.81 -14.80
N GLU A 9 10.69 -25.85 -13.88
CA GLU A 9 10.27 -26.09 -12.50
C GLU A 9 9.00 -25.29 -12.16
N SER A 10 7.88 -26.02 -12.07
CA SER A 10 6.64 -25.50 -11.50
C SER A 10 6.91 -25.01 -10.07
N PRO A 11 6.43 -23.81 -9.66
CA PRO A 11 6.54 -23.38 -8.27
C PRO A 11 5.92 -24.45 -7.36
N ASN A 12 6.59 -24.77 -6.25
CA ASN A 12 6.08 -25.75 -5.30
C ASN A 12 4.82 -25.18 -4.62
N THR A 13 3.68 -25.84 -4.86
CA THR A 13 2.34 -25.45 -4.40
C THR A 13 1.94 -26.13 -3.09
N LEU A 14 2.79 -27.02 -2.54
CA LEU A 14 2.48 -27.84 -1.37
C LEU A 14 2.88 -27.17 -0.04
N GLY A 15 3.54 -26.01 -0.06
CA GLY A 15 3.91 -25.26 1.15
C GLY A 15 5.21 -25.72 1.81
N THR A 16 5.86 -26.76 1.28
CA THR A 16 7.07 -27.35 1.87
C THR A 16 8.34 -26.60 1.43
N PRO A 17 9.27 -26.25 2.34
CA PRO A 17 10.45 -25.48 1.99
C PRO A 17 11.37 -26.29 1.05
N PRO A 18 12.05 -25.65 0.07
CA PRO A 18 13.07 -26.31 -0.73
C PRO A 18 14.24 -26.78 0.16
N LYS A 19 14.84 -27.93 -0.16
CA LYS A 19 15.97 -28.49 0.59
C LYS A 19 17.14 -27.49 0.60
N GLN A 20 17.53 -27.02 1.78
CA GLN A 20 18.71 -26.18 1.93
C GLN A 20 19.99 -26.97 1.57
N PRO A 21 20.93 -26.41 0.81
CA PRO A 21 22.27 -26.96 0.74
C PRO A 21 22.93 -26.84 2.13
N SER A 22 23.59 -27.91 2.59
CA SER A 22 24.27 -27.96 3.89
C SER A 22 25.30 -26.83 4.00
N SER A 23 25.13 -25.91 4.95
CA SER A 23 26.11 -24.87 5.24
C SER A 23 27.21 -25.41 6.15
N GLU A 24 28.47 -25.33 5.71
CA GLU A 24 29.63 -25.46 6.60
C GLU A 24 29.68 -24.26 7.55
N THR A 25 29.75 -24.54 8.86
CA THR A 25 29.89 -23.56 9.92
C THR A 25 31.30 -22.99 9.95
N VAL A 26 31.44 -21.67 9.80
CA VAL A 26 32.70 -20.96 10.09
C VAL A 26 32.49 -20.11 11.33
N SER A 27 33.25 -20.37 12.38
CA SER A 27 33.32 -19.55 13.59
C SER A 27 34.47 -18.53 13.46
N ILE A 28 34.18 -17.26 13.73
CA ILE A 28 35.19 -16.21 13.89
C ILE A 28 35.31 -15.92 15.37
N ILE A 29 36.51 -16.09 15.92
CA ILE A 29 36.88 -15.70 17.29
C ILE A 29 37.43 -14.27 17.18
N ASN A 30 36.93 -13.36 18.02
CA ASN A 30 37.52 -12.03 18.18
C ASN A 30 37.92 -11.87 19.66
N PRO A 31 39.19 -11.56 19.98
CA PRO A 31 39.64 -11.34 21.35
C PRO A 31 39.51 -9.86 21.76
N ASP A 32 39.11 -9.64 23.02
CA ASP A 32 39.29 -8.45 23.87
C ASP A 32 38.55 -7.15 23.43
N ASP A 33 37.85 -6.35 24.25
CA ASP A 33 37.65 -6.26 25.70
C ASP A 33 36.37 -5.44 26.02
N GLU A 34 35.68 -5.87 27.08
CA GLU A 34 34.99 -5.12 28.15
C GLU A 34 34.27 -3.77 27.89
N VAL A 35 32.95 -3.83 27.65
CA VAL A 35 31.95 -2.96 28.33
C VAL A 35 30.67 -3.77 28.53
N GLU A 36 30.35 -4.14 29.77
CA GLU A 36 29.12 -4.89 30.08
C GLU A 36 27.95 -3.91 30.27
N PHE A 37 27.14 -3.70 29.22
CA PHE A 37 25.82 -3.09 29.35
C PHE A 37 24.83 -4.16 29.78
N VAL A 38 24.43 -4.16 31.05
CA VAL A 38 23.32 -4.99 31.51
C VAL A 38 22.02 -4.39 30.98
N VAL A 39 21.61 -4.83 29.79
CA VAL A 39 20.22 -4.69 29.33
C VAL A 39 19.47 -5.89 29.90
N ASP A 40 18.47 -5.64 30.73
CA ASP A 40 17.54 -6.65 31.19
C ASP A 40 16.70 -7.13 30.00
N THR A 41 17.14 -8.20 29.34
CA THR A 41 16.46 -8.84 28.21
C THR A 41 15.43 -9.88 28.67
N GLY A 42 14.95 -9.80 29.92
CA GLY A 42 13.99 -10.76 30.50
C GLY A 42 12.64 -10.88 29.76
N SER A 43 12.40 -10.09 28.72
CA SER A 43 11.20 -10.18 27.88
C SER A 43 11.43 -10.01 26.36
N ASP A 44 12.64 -10.32 25.86
CA ASP A 44 13.03 -10.11 24.44
C ASP A 44 12.46 -11.13 23.42
N ASN A 45 11.46 -11.94 23.80
CA ASN A 45 10.67 -12.73 22.85
C ASN A 45 9.35 -12.04 22.44
N LEU A 46 9.23 -10.73 22.66
CA LEU A 46 8.16 -9.95 22.07
C LEU A 46 8.51 -9.64 20.60
N VAL A 47 7.93 -10.41 19.68
CA VAL A 47 7.79 -10.00 18.29
C VAL A 47 7.02 -8.67 18.29
N LEU A 48 7.76 -7.56 18.27
CA LEU A 48 7.16 -6.23 18.16
C LEU A 48 6.51 -6.14 16.78
N ASN A 49 5.18 -6.22 16.75
CA ASN A 49 4.40 -5.95 15.55
C ASN A 49 4.66 -4.50 15.11
N ALA A 50 5.38 -4.32 14.00
CA ALA A 50 5.78 -3.00 13.47
C ALA A 50 4.58 -2.19 12.92
N VAL A 51 3.46 -2.86 12.70
CA VAL A 51 2.17 -2.28 12.36
C VAL A 51 1.23 -2.64 13.49
N SER A 52 0.57 -1.64 14.07
CA SER A 52 -0.47 -1.85 15.06
C SER A 52 -1.53 -2.78 14.49
N GLU A 53 -2.00 -3.75 15.26
CA GLU A 53 -3.14 -4.61 14.89
C GLU A 53 -4.41 -3.78 14.59
N LYS A 54 -4.41 -2.51 15.00
CA LYS A 54 -5.48 -1.54 14.77
C LYS A 54 -5.35 -0.78 13.45
N ALA A 55 -4.23 -0.90 12.74
CA ALA A 55 -4.07 -0.26 11.43
C ALA A 55 -4.97 -0.94 10.40
N ILE A 56 -5.71 -0.14 9.64
CA ILE A 56 -6.62 -0.60 8.58
C ILE A 56 -6.30 0.18 7.31
N GLY A 57 -5.03 0.17 6.92
CA GLY A 57 -4.57 0.76 5.68
C GLY A 57 -4.89 -0.14 4.48
N GLY A 58 -4.44 0.29 3.29
CA GLY A 58 -4.64 -0.46 2.06
C GLY A 58 -4.04 -1.87 2.09
N THR A 59 -2.85 -2.02 2.68
CA THR A 59 -2.17 -3.31 2.83
C THR A 59 -2.97 -4.29 3.70
N GLU A 60 -3.48 -3.81 4.85
CA GLU A 60 -4.23 -4.63 5.79
C GLU A 60 -5.60 -5.03 5.22
N LEU A 61 -6.27 -4.10 4.53
CA LEU A 61 -7.50 -4.40 3.78
C LEU A 61 -7.27 -5.45 2.70
N MET A 62 -6.17 -5.32 1.95
CA MET A 62 -5.88 -6.25 0.86
C MET A 62 -5.58 -7.65 1.34
N LYS A 63 -4.79 -7.78 2.42
CA LYS A 63 -4.56 -9.07 3.07
C LYS A 63 -5.87 -9.69 3.57
N LYS A 64 -6.71 -8.89 4.23
CA LYS A 64 -8.01 -9.34 4.75
C LYS A 64 -8.94 -9.85 3.64
N TRP A 65 -9.05 -9.12 2.52
CA TRP A 65 -9.90 -9.52 1.40
C TRP A 65 -9.34 -10.75 0.68
N LEU A 66 -8.04 -10.76 0.39
CA LEU A 66 -7.39 -11.89 -0.27
C LEU A 66 -7.55 -13.18 0.54
N PHE A 67 -7.27 -13.14 1.84
CA PHE A 67 -7.32 -14.34 2.69
C PHE A 67 -8.75 -14.87 2.81
N ARG A 68 -9.74 -13.99 2.90
CA ARG A 68 -11.16 -14.39 2.89
C ARG A 68 -11.56 -15.08 1.60
N GLU A 69 -11.16 -14.55 0.44
CA GLU A 69 -11.51 -15.15 -0.85
C GLU A 69 -10.72 -16.45 -1.12
N MET A 70 -9.48 -16.54 -0.65
CA MET A 70 -8.71 -17.79 -0.69
C MET A 70 -9.35 -18.86 0.18
N ASP A 71 -9.75 -18.56 1.41
CA ASP A 71 -10.37 -19.54 2.31
C ASP A 71 -11.68 -20.10 1.75
N LYS A 72 -12.50 -19.25 1.11
CA LYS A 72 -13.71 -19.71 0.40
C LYS A 72 -13.40 -20.66 -0.76
N ARG A 73 -12.29 -20.44 -1.46
CA ARG A 73 -11.94 -21.17 -2.69
C ARG A 73 -11.15 -22.44 -2.42
N GLU A 74 -10.20 -22.38 -1.49
CA GLU A 74 -9.35 -23.47 -1.05
C GLU A 74 -9.00 -23.30 0.45
N PRO A 75 -9.85 -23.84 1.35
CA PRO A 75 -9.62 -23.78 2.79
C PRO A 75 -8.24 -24.34 3.19
N GLY A 76 -7.57 -23.66 4.12
CA GLY A 76 -6.25 -24.05 4.64
C GLY A 76 -5.07 -23.71 3.72
N LEU A 77 -5.29 -23.11 2.55
CA LEU A 77 -4.20 -22.67 1.66
C LEU A 77 -3.32 -21.59 2.32
N THR A 78 -3.92 -20.68 3.09
CA THR A 78 -3.20 -19.63 3.83
C THR A 78 -2.20 -20.19 4.82
N ASP A 79 -2.48 -21.36 5.40
CA ASP A 79 -1.67 -21.97 6.47
C ASP A 79 -0.44 -22.70 5.93
N LYS A 80 -0.47 -23.10 4.65
CA LYS A 80 0.63 -23.78 3.95
C LYS A 80 1.84 -22.87 3.70
N PHE A 81 1.63 -21.55 3.70
CA PHE A 81 2.67 -20.57 3.38
C PHE A 81 2.83 -19.54 4.50
N GLN A 82 4.04 -19.04 4.67
CA GLN A 82 4.28 -17.82 5.43
C GLN A 82 4.09 -16.61 4.50
N TRP A 83 3.10 -15.79 4.80
CA TRP A 83 2.80 -14.56 4.07
C TRP A 83 3.39 -13.35 4.79
N ILE A 84 4.30 -12.64 4.12
CA ILE A 84 4.99 -11.48 4.68
C ILE A 84 4.57 -10.24 3.90
N SER A 85 3.86 -9.30 4.54
CA SER A 85 3.45 -8.03 3.95
C SER A 85 4.53 -6.96 4.20
N THR A 86 5.44 -6.83 3.24
CA THR A 86 6.70 -6.04 3.23
C THR A 86 7.68 -6.33 4.37
N ARG A 87 7.30 -6.17 5.64
CA ARG A 87 8.25 -6.09 6.75
C ARG A 87 8.67 -7.48 7.22
N VAL A 88 9.95 -7.81 7.03
CA VAL A 88 10.55 -9.10 7.42
C VAL A 88 11.02 -9.03 8.86
N ARG A 89 10.43 -9.83 9.75
CA ARG A 89 10.76 -9.84 11.19
C ARG A 89 11.04 -11.24 11.76
N GLY A 90 10.46 -12.27 11.17
CA GLY A 90 10.71 -13.67 11.53
C GLY A 90 10.41 -14.58 10.34
N LEU A 91 11.19 -15.63 10.17
CA LEU A 91 11.06 -16.57 9.06
C LEU A 91 10.72 -17.95 9.62
N GLU A 92 9.57 -18.49 9.24
CA GLU A 92 9.12 -19.83 9.65
C GLU A 92 9.93 -20.87 8.86
N PRO A 93 10.79 -21.70 9.50
CA PRO A 93 11.69 -22.62 8.81
C PRO A 93 10.97 -23.75 8.09
N ASP A 94 9.78 -24.11 8.55
CA ASP A 94 8.94 -25.21 8.09
C ASP A 94 7.95 -24.81 6.98
N LYS A 95 7.90 -23.53 6.60
CA LYS A 95 7.00 -23.02 5.55
C LYS A 95 7.73 -22.38 4.38
N GLN A 96 7.15 -22.53 3.19
CA GLN A 96 7.48 -21.67 2.06
C GLN A 96 7.02 -20.24 2.30
N ARG A 97 7.79 -19.27 1.78
CA ARG A 97 7.60 -17.86 2.10
C ARG A 97 7.26 -17.05 0.86
N ILE A 98 6.20 -16.27 0.98
CA ILE A 98 5.78 -15.31 -0.04
C ILE A 98 5.96 -13.92 0.55
N LEU A 99 6.85 -13.13 -0.06
CA LEU A 99 7.02 -11.73 0.29
C LEU A 99 6.13 -10.88 -0.61
N TRP A 100 5.11 -10.26 -0.05
CA TRP A 100 4.20 -9.37 -0.76
C TRP A 100 4.50 -7.92 -0.41
N ILE A 101 4.98 -7.17 -1.39
CA ILE A 101 5.56 -5.85 -1.18
C ILE A 101 4.57 -4.77 -1.59
N HIS A 102 4.25 -3.87 -0.65
CA HIS A 102 3.40 -2.71 -0.88
C HIS A 102 4.18 -1.38 -0.91
N ASP A 103 5.41 -1.40 -0.42
CA ASP A 103 6.25 -0.21 -0.27
C ASP A 103 7.13 0.07 -1.50
N LEU A 104 7.70 1.27 -1.53
CA LEU A 104 8.62 1.71 -2.58
C LEU A 104 9.98 1.01 -2.46
N ALA A 105 10.71 0.94 -3.56
CA ALA A 105 12.04 0.32 -3.62
C ALA A 105 13.12 1.07 -2.81
N ASN A 106 12.86 2.31 -2.39
CA ASN A 106 13.72 3.10 -1.50
C ASN A 106 13.34 2.96 -0.01
N ASP A 107 12.26 2.25 0.33
CA ASP A 107 11.88 2.03 1.72
C ASP A 107 12.92 1.18 2.43
N GLY A 108 13.22 1.51 3.70
CA GLY A 108 14.22 0.82 4.51
C GLY A 108 13.96 -0.68 4.65
N GLU A 109 12.69 -1.09 4.65
CA GLU A 109 12.29 -2.48 4.86
C GLU A 109 12.63 -3.42 3.74
N VAL A 110 12.84 -2.89 2.54
CA VAL A 110 13.11 -3.72 1.36
C VAL A 110 14.58 -3.66 0.94
N GLN A 111 15.40 -2.84 1.62
CA GLN A 111 16.82 -2.67 1.25
C GLN A 111 17.64 -3.96 1.44
N HIS A 112 17.20 -4.88 2.28
CA HIS A 112 17.84 -6.19 2.40
C HIS A 112 17.83 -6.98 1.08
N LEU A 113 16.92 -6.66 0.14
CA LEU A 113 16.88 -7.29 -1.19
C LEU A 113 18.00 -6.82 -2.13
N LYS A 114 18.87 -5.89 -1.72
CA LYS A 114 20.13 -5.62 -2.46
C LYS A 114 21.08 -6.81 -2.42
N ASP A 115 21.05 -7.56 -1.33
CA ASP A 115 21.80 -8.79 -1.20
C ASP A 115 21.07 -9.95 -1.89
N LYS A 116 21.70 -10.51 -2.91
CA LYS A 116 21.13 -11.59 -3.74
C LYS A 116 20.88 -12.86 -2.96
N GLU A 117 21.60 -13.09 -1.87
CA GLU A 117 21.38 -14.26 -1.01
C GLU A 117 20.03 -14.17 -0.30
N ASN A 118 19.55 -12.97 -0.01
CA ASN A 118 18.22 -12.77 0.58
C ASN A 118 17.09 -13.16 -0.36
N TRP A 119 17.31 -13.21 -1.68
CA TRP A 119 16.28 -13.65 -2.63
C TRP A 119 15.94 -15.12 -2.47
N LYS A 120 16.89 -15.95 -2.01
CA LYS A 120 16.68 -17.39 -1.80
C LYS A 120 15.80 -17.69 -0.59
N LYS A 121 15.54 -16.70 0.27
CA LYS A 121 14.70 -16.84 1.47
C LYS A 121 13.21 -16.91 1.13
N PHE A 122 12.83 -16.47 -0.07
CA PHE A 122 11.45 -16.38 -0.53
C PHE A 122 11.25 -17.25 -1.77
N GLU A 123 10.14 -17.98 -1.81
CA GLU A 123 9.72 -18.74 -2.99
C GLU A 123 9.34 -17.80 -4.14
N ARG A 124 8.57 -16.76 -3.79
CA ARG A 124 8.15 -15.69 -4.70
C ARG A 124 8.10 -14.35 -3.98
N ILE A 125 8.39 -13.30 -4.75
CA ILE A 125 8.13 -11.91 -4.34
C ILE A 125 6.98 -11.38 -5.20
N VAL A 126 5.94 -10.88 -4.54
CA VAL A 126 4.74 -10.32 -5.17
C VAL A 126 4.82 -8.80 -5.12
N PHE A 127 4.67 -8.17 -6.27
CA PHE A 127 4.56 -6.71 -6.44
C PHE A 127 3.12 -6.33 -6.78
N VAL A 128 2.69 -5.14 -6.39
CA VAL A 128 1.33 -4.63 -6.61
C VAL A 128 1.17 -3.81 -7.89
N SER A 129 2.25 -3.59 -8.64
CA SER A 129 2.25 -3.01 -9.99
C SER A 129 3.50 -3.36 -10.77
N HIS A 130 3.41 -3.28 -12.10
CA HIS A 130 4.57 -3.39 -12.98
C HIS A 130 5.52 -2.22 -12.79
N TRP A 131 5.00 -1.01 -12.55
CA TRP A 131 5.79 0.16 -12.18
C TRP A 131 6.67 -0.14 -10.95
N GLN A 132 6.08 -0.68 -9.87
CA GLN A 132 6.81 -1.03 -8.66
C GLN A 132 7.86 -2.12 -8.94
N GLN A 133 7.51 -3.20 -9.67
CA GLN A 133 8.48 -4.25 -10.02
C GLN A 133 9.69 -3.69 -10.78
N ASN A 134 9.46 -2.75 -11.70
CA ASN A 134 10.53 -2.09 -12.44
C ASN A 134 11.43 -1.22 -11.53
N GLN A 135 10.87 -0.56 -10.51
CA GLN A 135 11.67 0.16 -9.50
C GLN A 135 12.60 -0.78 -8.75
N PHE A 136 12.12 -1.97 -8.34
CA PHE A 136 12.94 -2.98 -7.65
C PHE A 136 14.04 -3.54 -8.55
N ARG A 137 13.74 -3.75 -9.84
CA ARG A 137 14.76 -4.11 -10.83
C ARG A 137 15.83 -3.02 -10.94
N THR A 138 15.42 -1.76 -11.02
CA THR A 138 16.29 -0.63 -11.29
C THR A 138 17.18 -0.28 -10.10
N TYR A 139 16.62 -0.21 -8.88
CA TYR A 139 17.35 0.24 -7.69
C TYR A 139 17.97 -0.87 -6.87
N LEU A 140 17.38 -2.07 -6.87
CA LEU A 140 17.85 -3.20 -6.06
C LEU A 140 18.42 -4.33 -6.91
N GLY A 141 18.39 -4.20 -8.25
CA GLY A 141 18.87 -5.24 -9.17
C GLY A 141 18.01 -6.51 -9.17
N PHE A 142 16.80 -6.45 -8.61
CA PHE A 142 15.95 -7.62 -8.42
C PHE A 142 15.49 -8.20 -9.78
N PRO A 143 15.67 -9.50 -10.05
CA PRO A 143 15.30 -10.12 -11.32
C PRO A 143 13.79 -10.22 -11.53
N PHE A 144 13.31 -9.97 -12.74
CA PHE A 144 11.88 -10.06 -13.07
C PHE A 144 11.33 -11.48 -12.90
N GLU A 145 12.12 -12.50 -13.25
CA GLU A 145 11.72 -13.91 -13.22
C GLU A 145 11.48 -14.48 -11.81
N LYS A 146 11.98 -13.81 -10.77
CA LYS A 146 11.70 -14.16 -9.36
C LYS A 146 10.51 -13.40 -8.79
N GLY A 147 10.03 -12.38 -9.51
CA GLY A 147 8.91 -11.57 -9.12
C GLY A 147 7.65 -11.95 -9.86
N VAL A 148 6.50 -11.68 -9.26
CA VAL A 148 5.20 -11.69 -9.95
C VAL A 148 4.46 -10.42 -9.61
N VAL A 149 3.72 -9.88 -10.57
CA VAL A 149 2.84 -8.73 -10.34
C VAL A 149 1.43 -9.25 -10.13
N ILE A 150 0.86 -8.94 -8.96
CA ILE A 150 -0.54 -9.16 -8.63
C ILE A 150 -1.07 -7.81 -8.14
N GLN A 151 -1.79 -7.12 -9.01
CA GLN A 151 -2.32 -5.80 -8.72
C GLN A 151 -3.35 -5.86 -7.57
N ASN A 152 -3.45 -4.77 -6.81
CA ASN A 152 -4.51 -4.64 -5.82
C ASN A 152 -5.88 -4.70 -6.50
N ALA A 153 -6.86 -5.22 -5.78
CA ALA A 153 -8.21 -5.41 -6.26
C ALA A 153 -9.22 -5.01 -5.20
N ILE A 154 -10.41 -4.65 -5.64
CA ILE A 154 -11.52 -4.31 -4.77
C ILE A 154 -12.69 -5.25 -5.05
N HIS A 155 -13.63 -5.32 -4.12
CA HIS A 155 -14.99 -5.73 -4.49
C HIS A 155 -15.61 -4.57 -5.29
N PRO A 156 -16.05 -4.80 -6.55
CA PRO A 156 -16.64 -3.74 -7.36
C PRO A 156 -17.78 -3.05 -6.62
N ILE A 157 -17.81 -1.73 -6.71
CA ILE A 157 -18.95 -0.95 -6.21
C ILE A 157 -20.13 -1.25 -7.14
N PRO A 158 -21.30 -1.65 -6.61
CA PRO A 158 -22.46 -1.94 -7.44
C PRO A 158 -22.86 -0.76 -8.32
N GLU A 159 -23.45 -1.06 -9.47
CA GLU A 159 -24.01 -0.06 -10.36
C GLU A 159 -25.01 0.84 -9.60
N HIS A 160 -24.88 2.14 -9.81
CA HIS A 160 -25.68 3.15 -9.12
C HIS A 160 -25.81 4.37 -10.02
N THR A 161 -26.82 5.18 -9.76
CA THR A 161 -26.99 6.47 -10.45
C THR A 161 -26.39 7.57 -9.59
N LYS A 162 -25.54 8.42 -10.21
CA LYS A 162 -25.02 9.61 -9.54
C LYS A 162 -26.17 10.57 -9.20
N PRO A 163 -26.13 11.22 -8.02
CA PRO A 163 -27.17 12.14 -7.61
C PRO A 163 -27.26 13.32 -8.59
N LYS A 164 -28.43 13.53 -9.20
CA LYS A 164 -28.70 14.66 -10.11
C LYS A 164 -29.09 15.92 -9.33
N VAL A 165 -28.33 16.27 -8.31
CA VAL A 165 -28.67 17.39 -7.42
C VAL A 165 -28.41 18.69 -8.18
N ASP A 166 -29.44 19.30 -8.77
CA ASP A 166 -29.52 20.67 -9.29
C ASP A 166 -28.22 21.26 -9.90
N GLY A 167 -27.48 20.46 -10.69
CA GLY A 167 -26.22 20.87 -11.31
C GLY A 167 -25.01 20.97 -10.36
N LYS A 168 -25.11 20.55 -9.11
CA LYS A 168 -24.05 20.53 -8.10
C LYS A 168 -23.06 19.39 -8.32
N ILE A 169 -21.76 19.70 -8.28
CA ILE A 169 -20.68 18.72 -8.52
C ILE A 169 -19.98 18.39 -7.21
N ASN A 170 -20.22 17.18 -6.69
CA ASN A 170 -19.44 16.61 -5.59
C ASN A 170 -18.06 16.13 -6.06
N VAL A 171 -17.01 16.68 -5.46
CA VAL A 171 -15.61 16.31 -5.65
C VAL A 171 -15.11 15.69 -4.35
N CYS A 172 -14.27 14.65 -4.43
CA CYS A 172 -13.70 14.00 -3.25
C CYS A 172 -12.18 13.91 -3.29
N TYR A 173 -11.57 13.90 -2.10
CA TYR A 173 -10.18 13.55 -1.86
C TYR A 173 -10.09 12.52 -0.74
N PHE A 174 -9.24 11.53 -0.95
CA PHE A 174 -8.91 10.49 0.02
C PHE A 174 -7.40 10.44 0.21
N SER A 175 -7.00 9.88 1.36
CA SER A 175 -5.63 9.58 1.77
C SER A 175 -5.08 10.57 2.80
N THR A 176 -3.91 10.23 3.33
CA THR A 176 -3.15 11.05 4.26
C THR A 176 -2.77 12.41 3.64
N PRO A 177 -2.62 13.47 4.46
CA PRO A 177 -2.47 14.84 3.96
C PRO A 177 -1.18 15.06 3.16
N HIS A 178 -0.11 14.32 3.46
CA HIS A 178 1.17 14.41 2.76
C HIS A 178 1.10 13.99 1.29
N ARG A 179 0.00 13.36 0.86
CA ARG A 179 -0.24 12.97 -0.54
C ARG A 179 -0.96 14.06 -1.33
N GLY A 180 -0.60 15.32 -1.08
CA GLY A 180 -1.03 16.45 -1.90
C GLY A 180 -2.30 17.17 -1.44
N LEU A 181 -2.74 17.00 -0.19
CA LEU A 181 -3.92 17.71 0.32
C LEU A 181 -3.75 19.23 0.26
N GLU A 182 -2.58 19.75 0.64
CA GLU A 182 -2.31 21.18 0.58
C GLU A 182 -2.31 21.71 -0.87
N LEU A 183 -1.73 20.93 -1.79
CA LEU A 183 -1.75 21.25 -3.22
C LEU A 183 -3.19 21.31 -3.75
N LEU A 184 -4.04 20.38 -3.33
CA LEU A 184 -5.46 20.39 -3.68
C LEU A 184 -6.17 21.65 -3.17
N LEU A 185 -5.95 22.03 -1.90
CA LEU A 185 -6.57 23.25 -1.33
C LEU A 185 -6.11 24.52 -2.06
N ASN A 186 -4.83 24.59 -2.45
CA ASN A 186 -4.31 25.70 -3.26
C ASN A 186 -4.98 25.75 -4.64
N ALA A 187 -5.10 24.61 -5.32
CA ALA A 187 -5.75 24.52 -6.63
C ALA A 187 -7.24 24.87 -6.55
N TRP A 188 -7.93 24.40 -5.50
CA TRP A 188 -9.34 24.69 -5.25
C TRP A 188 -9.59 26.18 -5.02
N GLU A 189 -8.76 26.81 -4.18
CA GLU A 189 -8.84 28.24 -3.91
C GLU A 189 -8.58 29.06 -5.17
N PHE A 190 -7.54 28.72 -5.94
CA PHE A 190 -7.23 29.39 -7.21
C PHE A 190 -8.37 29.26 -8.22
N MET A 191 -8.92 28.06 -8.40
CA MET A 191 -10.04 27.79 -9.31
C MET A 191 -11.27 28.65 -8.96
N ARG A 192 -11.63 28.72 -7.67
CA ARG A 192 -12.83 29.46 -7.25
C ARG A 192 -12.62 30.97 -7.18
N LYS A 193 -11.47 31.43 -6.68
CA LYS A 193 -11.21 32.86 -6.44
C LYS A 193 -10.70 33.59 -7.67
N GLU A 194 -9.78 32.99 -8.43
CA GLU A 194 -9.13 33.65 -9.56
C GLU A 194 -9.84 33.31 -10.88
N LEU A 195 -10.07 32.03 -11.16
CA LEU A 195 -10.73 31.62 -12.41
C LEU A 195 -12.24 31.81 -12.38
N LYS A 196 -12.84 31.90 -11.19
CA LYS A 196 -14.31 31.92 -10.97
C LYS A 196 -15.02 30.70 -11.56
N GLU A 197 -14.35 29.54 -11.55
CA GLU A 197 -14.88 28.27 -12.03
C GLU A 197 -15.22 27.32 -10.86
N GLY A 198 -16.00 26.26 -11.16
CA GLY A 198 -16.37 25.26 -10.15
C GLY A 198 -17.19 25.81 -8.98
N LEU A 199 -17.90 26.93 -9.17
CA LEU A 199 -18.69 27.59 -8.12
C LEU A 199 -19.90 26.75 -7.68
N ASN A 200 -20.37 25.86 -8.55
CA ASN A 200 -21.39 24.84 -8.27
C ASN A 200 -20.81 23.54 -7.68
N ALA A 201 -19.50 23.47 -7.42
CA ALA A 201 -18.86 22.28 -6.88
C ALA A 201 -18.60 22.39 -5.37
N GLU A 202 -18.58 21.25 -4.70
CA GLU A 202 -18.16 21.09 -3.31
C GLU A 202 -17.08 20.02 -3.18
N LEU A 203 -16.09 20.29 -2.36
CA LEU A 203 -14.97 19.38 -2.11
C LEU A 203 -15.16 18.67 -0.77
N ASN A 204 -15.21 17.34 -0.79
CA ASN A 204 -15.33 16.47 0.38
C ASN A 204 -14.00 15.79 0.68
N ILE A 205 -13.41 16.08 1.84
CA ILE A 205 -12.06 15.64 2.22
C ILE A 205 -12.14 14.60 3.33
N TYR A 206 -11.56 13.44 3.06
CA TYR A 206 -11.41 12.32 4.01
C TYR A 206 -9.91 12.03 4.17
N SER A 207 -9.29 12.66 5.16
CA SER A 207 -7.84 12.63 5.36
C SER A 207 -7.48 12.62 6.83
N SER A 208 -6.63 11.68 7.24
CA SER A 208 -5.99 11.62 8.56
C SER A 208 -5.01 10.45 8.61
N PHE A 209 -4.06 10.49 9.55
CA PHE A 209 -3.20 9.35 9.87
C PHE A 209 -3.82 8.34 10.86
N LYS A 210 -5.03 8.60 11.38
CA LYS A 210 -5.68 7.72 12.37
C LYS A 210 -5.91 6.29 11.86
N LEU A 211 -6.21 6.09 10.58
CA LEU A 211 -6.34 4.73 9.99
C LEU A 211 -5.06 3.89 10.12
N TYR A 212 -3.89 4.53 10.21
CA TYR A 212 -2.59 3.86 10.30
C TYR A 212 -2.12 3.71 11.75
N ASP A 213 -3.01 3.96 12.74
CA ASP A 213 -2.69 4.08 14.17
C ASP A 213 -1.55 5.09 14.46
N ARG A 214 -1.48 6.14 13.63
CA ARG A 214 -0.46 7.19 13.70
C ARG A 214 -1.09 8.58 13.86
N GLY A 215 -2.16 8.67 14.64
CA GLY A 215 -2.91 9.92 14.84
C GLY A 215 -2.07 11.10 15.35
N HIS A 216 -0.96 10.84 16.04
CA HIS A 216 -0.01 11.89 16.46
C HIS A 216 0.64 12.63 15.28
N LEU A 217 0.76 11.98 14.11
CA LEU A 217 1.24 12.60 12.87
C LEU A 217 0.24 13.57 12.25
N ASP A 218 -1.00 13.66 12.74
CA ASP A 218 -1.94 14.69 12.30
C ASP A 218 -1.52 16.09 12.80
N GLU A 219 -0.78 16.20 13.91
CA GLU A 219 -0.41 17.49 14.51
C GLU A 219 0.43 18.36 13.55
N GLN A 220 1.38 17.74 12.83
CA GLN A 220 2.18 18.44 11.81
C GLN A 220 1.33 18.98 10.64
N PHE A 221 0.14 18.41 10.40
CA PHE A 221 -0.79 18.84 9.34
C PHE A 221 -2.00 19.63 9.87
N ARG A 222 -2.01 19.99 11.16
CA ARG A 222 -3.15 20.70 11.79
C ARG A 222 -3.56 21.97 11.06
N HIS A 223 -2.59 22.69 10.50
CA HIS A 223 -2.81 23.94 9.78
C HIS A 223 -3.54 23.69 8.45
N ILE A 224 -3.23 22.59 7.76
CA ILE A 224 -3.92 22.15 6.53
C ILE A 224 -5.34 21.70 6.85
N TYR A 225 -5.55 20.94 7.93
CA TYR A 225 -6.90 20.53 8.34
C TYR A 225 -7.76 21.72 8.74
N LYS A 226 -7.20 22.65 9.53
CA LYS A 226 -7.89 23.90 9.89
C LYS A 226 -8.26 24.69 8.65
N ARG A 227 -7.35 24.83 7.69
CA ARG A 227 -7.61 25.52 6.42
C ARG A 227 -8.75 24.84 5.64
N ALA A 228 -8.78 23.51 5.57
CA ALA A 228 -9.86 22.78 4.93
C ALA A 228 -11.22 23.01 5.61
N GLN A 229 -11.24 23.09 6.95
CA GLN A 229 -12.46 23.36 7.73
C GLN A 229 -12.97 24.80 7.56
N ASP A 230 -12.07 25.76 7.42
CA ASP A 230 -12.41 27.19 7.31
C ASP A 230 -12.71 27.63 5.85
N MET A 231 -12.46 26.77 4.85
CA MET A 231 -12.58 27.11 3.43
C MET A 231 -14.00 26.93 2.89
N ASP A 232 -14.51 27.93 2.18
CA ASP A 232 -15.83 27.88 1.53
C ASP A 232 -15.96 26.71 0.54
N ALA A 233 -17.12 26.06 0.54
CA ALA A 233 -17.44 24.88 -0.27
C ALA A 233 -16.46 23.70 -0.11
N VAL A 234 -15.83 23.59 1.06
CA VAL A 234 -15.01 22.45 1.46
C VAL A 234 -15.61 21.82 2.72
N ASN A 235 -15.84 20.51 2.67
CA ASN A 235 -16.36 19.71 3.77
C ASN A 235 -15.26 18.75 4.23
N TYR A 236 -14.72 18.96 5.43
CA TYR A 236 -13.70 18.08 6.02
C TYR A 236 -14.34 17.06 6.98
N HIS A 237 -14.18 15.77 6.67
CA HIS A 237 -14.80 14.65 7.39
C HIS A 237 -13.83 13.85 8.26
N GLY A 238 -12.51 14.08 8.15
CA GLY A 238 -11.49 13.35 8.90
C GLY A 238 -11.39 11.88 8.52
N THR A 239 -11.54 10.98 9.50
CA THR A 239 -11.49 9.51 9.32
C THR A 239 -12.89 8.91 9.41
N VAL A 240 -13.25 8.09 8.43
CA VAL A 240 -14.48 7.28 8.40
C VAL A 240 -14.12 5.84 8.04
N SER A 241 -15.07 4.91 8.21
CA SER A 241 -14.89 3.51 7.85
C SER A 241 -14.83 3.30 6.32
N ASN A 242 -14.22 2.19 5.88
CA ASN A 242 -14.19 1.87 4.44
C ASN A 242 -15.61 1.66 3.87
N ASP A 243 -16.56 1.13 4.64
CA ASP A 243 -17.95 0.99 4.21
C ASP A 243 -18.61 2.37 3.97
N GLU A 244 -18.36 3.35 4.85
CA GLU A 244 -18.83 4.73 4.65
C GLU A 244 -18.18 5.39 3.42
N ILE A 245 -16.88 5.17 3.19
CA ILE A 245 -16.20 5.64 1.97
C ILE A 245 -16.89 5.07 0.72
N ARG A 246 -17.16 3.77 0.70
CA ARG A 246 -17.75 3.07 -0.45
C ARG A 246 -19.18 3.53 -0.75
N GLU A 247 -20.00 3.78 0.28
CA GLU A 247 -21.33 4.36 0.08
C GLU A 247 -21.25 5.82 -0.37
N MET A 248 -20.36 6.61 0.23
CA MET A 248 -20.20 8.01 -0.14
C MET A 248 -19.67 8.17 -1.56
N LEU A 249 -18.75 7.33 -2.02
CA LEU A 249 -18.23 7.33 -3.39
C LEU A 249 -19.33 7.26 -4.46
N LYS A 250 -20.46 6.60 -4.16
CA LYS A 250 -21.63 6.55 -5.07
C LYS A 250 -22.24 7.93 -5.33
N THR A 251 -22.00 8.89 -4.45
CA THR A 251 -22.49 10.28 -4.54
C THR A 251 -21.49 11.25 -5.15
N GLN A 252 -20.23 10.84 -5.34
CA GLN A 252 -19.16 11.69 -5.85
C GLN A 252 -19.11 11.64 -7.38
N HIS A 253 -18.80 12.77 -8.02
CA HIS A 253 -18.65 12.86 -9.47
C HIS A 253 -17.19 12.83 -9.88
N ILE A 254 -16.31 13.46 -9.09
CA ILE A 254 -14.89 13.61 -9.39
C ILE A 254 -14.07 13.15 -8.18
N MET A 255 -13.03 12.37 -8.42
CA MET A 255 -11.94 12.19 -7.46
C MET A 255 -10.79 13.10 -7.86
N ALA A 256 -10.48 14.10 -7.04
CA ALA A 256 -9.35 14.98 -7.25
C ALA A 256 -8.20 14.51 -6.35
N TYR A 257 -7.18 13.89 -6.95
CA TYR A 257 -6.08 13.30 -6.20
C TYR A 257 -4.72 13.75 -6.76
N PRO A 258 -4.31 15.01 -6.46
CA PRO A 258 -3.04 15.57 -6.94
C PRO A 258 -1.87 15.07 -6.09
N SER A 259 -1.67 13.75 -6.04
CA SER A 259 -0.62 13.14 -5.22
C SER A 259 0.76 13.66 -5.57
N ILE A 260 1.52 14.04 -4.55
CA ILE A 260 2.94 14.37 -4.63
C ILE A 260 3.83 13.22 -4.11
N TYR A 261 3.21 12.10 -3.77
CA TYR A 261 3.85 10.88 -3.32
C TYR A 261 3.69 9.78 -4.37
N GLU A 262 4.78 9.07 -4.67
CA GLU A 262 4.77 7.96 -5.62
C GLU A 262 3.93 6.79 -5.09
N GLU A 263 2.82 6.50 -5.76
CA GLU A 263 1.97 5.35 -5.43
C GLU A 263 2.55 4.05 -5.99
N THR A 264 2.39 2.96 -5.26
CA THR A 264 2.70 1.61 -5.75
C THR A 264 1.48 0.91 -6.34
N SER A 265 0.29 1.14 -5.79
CA SER A 265 -1.01 0.72 -6.36
C SER A 265 -2.14 1.36 -5.53
N CYS A 266 -2.82 2.37 -6.07
CA CYS A 266 -3.71 3.23 -5.30
C CYS A 266 -5.14 2.64 -5.22
N ILE A 267 -5.47 1.97 -4.10
CA ILE A 267 -6.78 1.32 -3.92
C ILE A 267 -7.95 2.32 -4.00
N THR A 268 -7.79 3.52 -3.43
CA THR A 268 -8.84 4.54 -3.46
C THR A 268 -9.14 5.03 -4.87
N LEU A 269 -8.13 5.05 -5.76
CA LEU A 269 -8.35 5.31 -7.19
C LEU A 269 -9.16 4.19 -7.84
N ILE A 270 -8.85 2.92 -7.54
CA ILE A 270 -9.63 1.78 -8.05
C ILE A 270 -11.08 1.86 -7.57
N GLU A 271 -11.31 2.19 -6.29
CA GLU A 271 -12.66 2.38 -5.74
C GLU A 271 -13.41 3.53 -6.42
N ALA A 272 -12.75 4.68 -6.64
CA ALA A 272 -13.37 5.81 -7.32
C ALA A 272 -13.71 5.50 -8.80
N CYS A 273 -12.81 4.83 -9.53
CA CYS A 273 -13.08 4.36 -10.89
C CYS A 273 -14.26 3.38 -10.91
N SER A 274 -14.30 2.42 -9.99
CA SER A 274 -15.43 1.48 -9.87
C SER A 274 -16.73 2.17 -9.47
N ALA A 275 -16.66 3.30 -8.76
CA ALA A 275 -17.81 4.13 -8.49
C ALA A 275 -18.23 4.98 -9.70
N GLY A 276 -17.52 4.94 -10.83
CA GLY A 276 -17.81 5.80 -11.98
C GLY A 276 -17.48 7.28 -11.74
N CYS A 277 -16.53 7.58 -10.86
CA CYS A 277 -16.00 8.94 -10.70
C CYS A 277 -15.03 9.26 -11.85
N LEU A 278 -15.06 10.51 -12.34
CA LEU A 278 -13.97 11.04 -13.15
C LEU A 278 -12.76 11.28 -12.24
N CYS A 279 -11.68 10.54 -12.45
CA CYS A 279 -10.50 10.62 -11.60
C CYS A 279 -9.45 11.56 -12.22
N VAL A 280 -9.09 12.62 -11.50
CA VAL A 280 -8.06 13.57 -11.86
C VAL A 280 -6.82 13.27 -11.02
N VAL A 281 -5.83 12.64 -11.64
CA VAL A 281 -4.61 12.13 -11.01
C VAL A 281 -3.36 12.57 -11.79
N PRO A 282 -2.21 12.75 -11.12
CA PRO A 282 -0.95 13.03 -11.79
C PRO A 282 -0.37 11.76 -12.43
N ASN A 283 0.51 11.97 -13.40
CA ASN A 283 1.38 10.92 -13.93
C ASN A 283 2.56 10.68 -12.98
N LEU A 284 2.29 10.11 -11.80
CA LEU A 284 3.28 9.87 -10.75
C LEU A 284 3.17 8.44 -10.19
N GLY A 285 4.30 7.76 -10.07
CA GLY A 285 4.32 6.38 -9.59
C GLY A 285 3.51 5.43 -10.48
N ALA A 286 2.82 4.49 -9.85
CA ALA A 286 1.91 3.55 -10.48
C ALA A 286 0.50 4.11 -10.75
N LEU A 287 0.25 5.41 -10.56
CA LEU A 287 -1.09 5.99 -10.78
C LEU A 287 -1.60 5.79 -12.23
N PRO A 288 -0.81 6.00 -13.29
CA PRO A 288 -1.26 5.72 -14.66
C PRO A 288 -1.60 4.24 -14.88
N GLU A 289 -0.83 3.33 -14.27
CA GLU A 289 -1.10 1.89 -14.36
C GLU A 289 -2.38 1.51 -13.58
N THR A 290 -2.60 2.15 -12.43
CA THR A 290 -3.77 1.90 -11.57
C THR A 290 -5.07 2.39 -12.21
N GLY A 291 -5.02 3.50 -12.94
CA GLY A 291 -6.18 4.12 -13.59
C GLY A 291 -6.42 3.73 -15.05
N ALA A 292 -5.64 2.79 -15.59
CA ALA A 292 -5.70 2.34 -16.99
C ALA A 292 -6.89 1.42 -17.30
#